data_AF-A0A7S1M7Z9-F1
#
_entry.id   AF-A0A7S1M7Z9-F1
#
_cell.length_a   1.000
_cell.length_b   1.000
_cell.length_c   1.000
_cell.angle_alpha   90.00
_cell.angle_beta   90.00
_cell.angle_gamma   90.00
#
_symmetry.space_group_name_H-M   'P 1'
#
loop_
_entity.id
_entity.type
_entity.pdbx_description
1 polymer ?
#
loop_
_entity_poly.entity_id
_entity_poly.type
_entity_poly.pdbx_seq_one_letter_code
_entity_poly.pdbx_strand_id
1 'polypeptide(L)'
;GLLHAAAYEGLAGPGGRPTLVCERLCEDLLGERLVQTVASAKRGLGGVARVLPQQAELWAAPLELCLEDVDGFDLSPLDALRRGAGWLPVRLDNQPGRRCRLLAEPQRVLLADLDRDP
;
A
#
# COMPACT_ATOMS: atom_id res chain seq x y z
N GLY A 1 -20.97 -3.37 -5.05
CA GLY A 1 -20.63 -2.44 -3.97
C GLY A 1 -20.56 -1.06 -4.57
N LEU A 2 -21.38 -0.14 -4.06
CA LEU A 2 -21.45 1.24 -4.53
C LEU A 2 -20.08 1.93 -4.37
N LEU A 3 -19.61 2.56 -5.44
CA LEU A 3 -18.38 3.31 -5.53
C LEU A 3 -18.47 4.56 -4.64
N HIS A 4 -17.93 4.51 -3.42
CA HIS A 4 -17.57 5.73 -2.69
C HIS A 4 -16.19 6.20 -3.12
N ALA A 5 -16.05 6.53 -4.41
CA ALA A 5 -15.12 7.59 -4.78
C ALA A 5 -15.90 8.87 -4.54
N ALA A 6 -15.61 9.58 -3.45
CA ALA A 6 -16.14 10.92 -3.27
C ALA A 6 -15.46 11.81 -4.32
N ALA A 7 -16.05 11.87 -5.52
CA ALA A 7 -15.79 12.96 -6.43
C ALA A 7 -16.36 14.20 -5.74
N TYR A 8 -15.48 15.00 -5.15
CA TYR A 8 -15.86 16.32 -4.65
C TYR A 8 -16.12 17.21 -5.86
N GLU A 9 -17.34 17.13 -6.41
CA GLU A 9 -17.91 18.13 -7.30
C GLU A 9 -18.01 19.46 -6.53
N GLY A 10 -16.92 20.22 -6.46
CA GLY A 10 -16.95 21.52 -5.77
C GLY A 10 -15.60 22.12 -5.46
N LEU A 11 -14.55 21.31 -5.34
CA LEU A 11 -13.19 21.84 -5.23
C LEU A 11 -12.63 21.99 -6.65
N ALA A 12 -13.07 23.03 -7.34
CA ALA A 12 -12.36 23.51 -8.52
C ALA A 12 -10.89 23.71 -8.11
N GLY A 13 -10.01 22.87 -8.65
CA GLY A 13 -8.59 23.00 -8.44
C GLY A 13 -8.08 24.28 -9.11
N PRO A 14 -6.80 24.64 -8.90
CA PRO A 14 -6.17 25.73 -9.63
C PRO A 14 -6.42 25.58 -11.14
N GLY A 15 -7.02 26.60 -11.77
CA GLY A 15 -7.36 26.57 -13.20
C GLY A 15 -8.71 25.92 -13.56
N GLY A 16 -9.60 25.65 -12.60
CA GLY A 16 -10.97 25.18 -12.86
C GLY A 16 -11.07 23.69 -13.19
N ARG A 17 -9.96 22.94 -13.11
CA ARG A 17 -9.95 21.49 -13.32
C ARG A 17 -10.55 20.78 -12.10
N PRO A 18 -11.42 19.76 -12.29
CA PRO A 18 -11.93 18.98 -11.17
C PRO A 18 -10.78 18.22 -10.48
N THR A 19 -10.88 18.06 -9.16
CA THR A 19 -9.90 17.29 -8.37
C THR A 19 -10.53 16.00 -7.89
N LEU A 20 -9.91 14.88 -8.24
CA LEU A 20 -10.23 13.55 -7.73
C LEU A 20 -9.39 13.27 -6.50
N VAL A 21 -10.03 13.00 -5.37
CA VAL A 21 -9.37 12.55 -4.15
C VAL A 21 -9.58 11.04 -4.03
N CYS A 22 -8.50 10.29 -3.89
CA CYS A 22 -8.54 8.84 -3.75
C CYS A 22 -7.85 8.39 -2.47
N GLU A 23 -8.62 7.75 -1.59
CA GLU A 23 -8.12 7.19 -0.33
C GLU A 23 -8.08 5.64 -0.36
N ARG A 24 -8.14 5.05 -1.56
CA ARG A 24 -8.15 3.57 -1.74
C ARG A 24 -6.75 2.99 -1.83
N LEU A 25 -5.87 3.39 -0.91
CA LEU A 25 -4.55 2.80 -0.78
C LEU A 25 -4.67 1.50 0.03
N CYS A 26 -4.11 0.41 -0.49
CA CYS A 26 -4.02 -0.89 0.16
C CYS A 26 -2.56 -1.33 0.26
N GLU A 27 -2.29 -2.35 1.08
CA GLU A 27 -0.92 -2.81 1.40
C GLU A 27 -0.08 -3.18 0.16
N ASP A 28 -0.73 -3.58 -0.93
CA ASP A 28 -0.09 -3.98 -2.18
C ASP A 28 -0.25 -2.95 -3.32
N LEU A 29 -0.95 -1.82 -3.07
CA LEU A 29 -1.41 -0.84 -4.06
C LEU A 29 -2.26 -1.39 -5.24
N LEU A 30 -2.59 -2.68 -5.24
CA LEU A 30 -3.21 -3.37 -6.38
C LEU A 30 -4.58 -3.96 -6.02
N GLY A 31 -4.75 -4.48 -4.80
CA GLY A 31 -5.93 -5.20 -4.36
C GLY A 31 -7.24 -4.41 -4.49
N GLU A 32 -7.17 -3.10 -4.24
CA GLU A 32 -8.32 -2.20 -4.35
C GLU A 32 -8.53 -1.62 -5.78
N ARG A 33 -7.75 -2.08 -6.77
CA ARG A 33 -7.83 -1.63 -8.17
C ARG A 33 -7.72 -0.11 -8.29
N LEU A 34 -6.77 0.49 -7.55
CA LEU A 34 -6.56 1.93 -7.47
C LEU A 34 -6.45 2.58 -8.86
N VAL A 35 -5.52 2.08 -9.67
CA VAL A 35 -5.24 2.61 -11.02
C VAL A 35 -6.48 2.54 -11.91
N GLN A 36 -7.18 1.41 -11.92
CA GLN A 36 -8.39 1.24 -12.74
C GLN A 36 -9.52 2.16 -12.28
N THR A 37 -9.66 2.35 -10.97
CA THR A 37 -10.67 3.24 -10.38
C THR A 37 -10.40 4.69 -10.76
N VAL A 38 -9.15 5.15 -10.61
CA VAL A 38 -8.73 6.50 -11.00
C VAL A 38 -8.91 6.71 -12.51
N ALA A 39 -8.45 5.78 -13.35
CA ALA A 39 -8.60 5.88 -14.80
C ALA A 39 -10.07 5.91 -15.25
N SER A 40 -10.95 5.17 -14.58
CA SER A 40 -12.39 5.22 -14.85
C SER A 40 -13.01 6.55 -14.43
N ALA A 41 -12.64 7.07 -13.26
CA ALA A 41 -13.12 8.36 -12.76
C ALA A 41 -12.66 9.52 -13.65
N LYS A 42 -11.39 9.53 -14.06
CA LYS A 42 -10.84 10.51 -15.01
C LYS A 42 -11.62 10.51 -16.33
N ARG A 43 -11.92 9.33 -16.90
CA ARG A 43 -12.74 9.23 -18.13
C ARG A 43 -14.14 9.84 -17.96
N GLY A 44 -14.79 9.61 -16.81
CA GLY A 44 -16.08 10.22 -16.49
C GLY A 44 -16.05 11.76 -16.43
N LEU A 45 -14.89 12.34 -16.09
CA LEU A 45 -14.65 13.79 -16.01
C LEU A 45 -13.99 14.36 -17.27
N GLY A 46 -14.04 13.67 -18.41
CA GLY A 46 -13.47 14.15 -19.67
C GLY A 46 -11.93 14.16 -19.70
N GLY A 47 -11.27 13.38 -18.84
CA GLY A 47 -9.80 13.23 -18.80
C GLY A 47 -9.05 14.39 -18.15
N VAL A 48 -9.73 15.49 -17.81
CA VAL A 48 -9.08 16.73 -17.35
C VAL A 48 -8.91 16.84 -15.82
N ALA A 49 -9.24 15.80 -15.06
CA ALA A 49 -9.17 15.84 -13.61
C ALA A 49 -7.74 15.70 -13.08
N ARG A 50 -7.39 16.51 -12.08
CA ARG A 50 -6.20 16.31 -11.24
C ARG A 50 -6.48 15.22 -10.23
N VAL A 51 -5.49 14.38 -9.90
CA VAL A 51 -5.64 13.32 -8.89
C VAL A 51 -4.82 13.59 -7.64
N LEU A 52 -5.38 13.32 -6.47
CA LEU A 52 -4.71 13.34 -5.17
C LEU A 52 -4.86 11.97 -4.47
N PRO A 53 -3.75 11.29 -4.10
CA PRO A 53 -2.37 11.66 -4.43
C PRO A 53 -2.09 11.54 -5.94
N GLN A 54 -1.11 12.29 -6.44
CA GLN A 54 -0.68 12.21 -7.86
C GLN A 54 0.13 10.95 -8.14
N GLN A 55 0.84 10.45 -7.13
CA GLN A 55 1.70 9.30 -7.24
C GLN A 55 1.52 8.39 -6.02
N ALA A 56 1.65 7.09 -6.24
CA ALA A 56 1.71 6.09 -5.19
C ALA A 56 2.86 5.12 -5.47
N GLU A 57 3.62 4.77 -4.44
CA GLU A 57 4.80 3.91 -4.56
C GLU A 57 4.69 2.69 -3.66
N LEU A 58 4.98 1.51 -4.22
CA LEU A 58 5.13 0.27 -3.47
C LEU A 58 6.61 0.01 -3.26
N TRP A 59 7.00 -0.17 -2.01
CA TRP A 59 8.36 -0.50 -1.60
C TRP A 59 8.37 -1.87 -0.96
N ALA A 60 9.43 -2.63 -1.19
CA ALA A 60 9.65 -3.93 -0.55
C ALA A 60 11.10 -4.05 -0.10
N ALA A 61 11.30 -4.75 1.01
CA ALA A 61 12.63 -5.08 1.52
C ALA A 61 12.62 -6.51 2.03
N PRO A 62 13.69 -7.29 1.79
CA PRO A 62 13.86 -8.54 2.50
C PRO A 62 14.12 -8.22 3.98
N LEU A 63 13.38 -8.88 4.86
CA LEU A 63 13.50 -8.72 6.30
C LEU A 63 13.52 -10.06 7.01
N GLU A 64 14.14 -10.06 8.17
CA GLU A 64 14.14 -11.13 9.14
C GLU A 64 13.26 -10.74 10.33
N LEU A 65 12.37 -11.66 10.73
CA LEU A 65 11.45 -11.47 11.85
C LEU A 65 11.64 -12.61 12.87
N CYS A 66 12.42 -12.33 13.91
CA CYS A 66 12.77 -13.28 14.97
C CYS A 66 11.87 -13.13 16.19
N LEU A 67 11.50 -14.25 16.82
CA LEU A 67 10.93 -14.23 18.18
C LEU A 67 12.07 -14.43 19.15
N GLU A 68 12.47 -13.39 19.86
CA GLU A 68 13.57 -13.50 20.83
C GLU A 68 12.99 -13.82 22.21
N ASP A 69 11.99 -13.05 22.67
CA ASP A 69 11.45 -13.17 24.02
C ASP A 69 9.93 -12.98 24.06
N VAL A 70 9.26 -13.77 24.91
CA VAL A 70 7.87 -13.53 25.33
C VAL A 70 7.82 -13.68 26.84
N ASP A 71 7.47 -12.61 27.54
CA ASP A 71 7.34 -12.57 29.01
C ASP A 71 8.58 -13.10 29.77
N GLY A 72 9.78 -12.86 29.25
CA GLY A 72 11.04 -13.30 29.85
C GLY A 72 11.46 -14.74 29.49
N PHE A 73 10.73 -15.41 28.60
CA PHE A 73 11.13 -16.70 28.04
C PHE A 73 11.83 -16.53 26.70
N ASP A 74 13.09 -16.99 26.62
CA ASP A 74 13.84 -17.07 25.37
C ASP A 74 13.23 -18.11 24.43
N LEU A 75 12.70 -17.63 23.30
CA LEU A 75 12.07 -18.46 22.27
C LEU A 75 12.94 -18.64 21.03
N SER A 76 14.19 -18.17 21.05
CA SER A 76 15.13 -18.34 19.94
C SER A 76 15.33 -19.81 19.51
N PRO A 77 15.24 -20.85 20.38
CA PRO A 77 15.32 -22.24 19.93
C PRO A 77 14.16 -22.68 19.03
N LEU A 78 13.00 -22.02 19.12
CA LEU A 78 11.82 -22.36 18.31
C LEU A 78 11.92 -21.84 16.87
N ASP A 79 12.80 -20.87 16.59
CA ASP A 79 13.02 -20.39 15.22
C ASP A 79 13.56 -21.51 14.30
N ALA A 80 14.29 -22.48 14.86
CA ALA A 80 14.75 -23.66 14.12
C ALA A 80 13.60 -24.54 13.60
N LEU A 81 12.42 -24.52 14.25
CA LEU A 81 11.25 -25.33 13.91
C LEU A 81 10.35 -24.68 12.83
N ARG A 82 10.60 -23.42 12.43
CA ARG A 82 9.76 -22.68 11.48
C ARG A 82 9.82 -23.17 10.03
N ARG A 83 10.75 -24.08 9.70
CA ARG A 83 11.05 -24.50 8.32
C ARG A 83 9.93 -25.29 7.60
N GLY A 84 8.78 -25.54 8.23
CA GLY A 84 7.73 -26.42 7.68
C GLY A 84 6.40 -25.76 7.29
N ALA A 85 6.13 -24.51 7.68
CA ALA A 85 4.76 -23.97 7.63
C ALA A 85 4.33 -23.34 6.28
N GLY A 86 5.20 -23.32 5.27
CA GLY A 86 4.94 -22.63 4.00
C GLY A 86 4.96 -21.09 4.13
N TRP A 87 4.65 -20.40 3.03
CA TRP A 87 4.57 -18.95 3.02
C TRP A 87 3.24 -18.49 3.60
N LEU A 88 3.29 -17.81 4.75
CA LEU A 88 2.14 -17.16 5.35
C LEU A 88 2.28 -15.64 5.21
N PRO A 89 1.21 -14.92 4.82
CA PRO A 89 1.23 -13.46 4.86
C PRO A 89 1.41 -13.00 6.30
N VAL A 90 2.32 -12.05 6.51
CA VAL A 90 2.63 -11.48 7.82
C VAL A 90 2.37 -9.99 7.80
N ARG A 91 1.55 -9.54 8.75
CA ARG A 91 1.30 -8.12 9.00
C ARG A 91 2.37 -7.55 9.91
N LEU A 92 3.22 -6.67 9.39
CA LEU A 92 4.36 -6.11 10.14
C LEU A 92 3.95 -5.21 11.31
N ASP A 93 2.77 -4.60 11.23
CA ASP A 93 2.21 -3.71 12.25
C ASP A 93 1.69 -4.44 13.50
N ASN A 94 1.64 -5.77 13.46
CA ASN A 94 1.12 -6.60 14.54
C ASN A 94 2.08 -7.72 14.95
N GLN A 95 3.35 -7.37 15.19
CA GLN A 95 4.42 -8.31 15.56
C GLN A 95 5.00 -7.99 16.96
N PRO A 96 4.21 -8.10 18.04
CA PRO A 96 4.70 -7.86 19.40
C PRO A 96 5.75 -8.89 19.81
N GLY A 97 6.76 -8.46 20.58
CA GLY A 97 7.86 -9.33 21.04
C GLY A 97 8.79 -9.81 19.90
N ARG A 98 8.58 -9.34 18.67
CA ARG A 98 9.40 -9.71 17.52
C ARG A 98 10.44 -8.63 17.24
N ARG A 99 11.65 -9.06 16.93
CA ARG A 99 12.67 -8.19 16.35
C ARG A 99 12.55 -8.21 14.83
N CYS A 100 12.39 -7.03 14.23
CA CYS A 100 12.41 -6.86 12.78
C CYS A 100 13.76 -6.30 12.36
N ARG A 101 14.44 -6.98 11.44
CA ARG A 101 15.72 -6.55 10.87
C ARG A 101 15.63 -6.56 9.35
N LEU A 102 15.94 -5.43 8.72
CA LEU A 102 16.12 -5.37 7.27
C LEU A 102 17.41 -6.12 6.89
N LEU A 103 17.31 -7.00 5.91
CA LEU A 103 18.43 -7.76 5.37
C LEU A 103 19.10 -7.05 4.19
N ALA A 104 18.37 -6.13 3.55
CA ALA A 104 18.86 -5.24 2.51
C ALA A 104 18.06 -3.93 2.53
N GLU A 105 18.57 -2.93 1.82
CA GLU A 105 17.87 -1.67 1.61
C GLU A 105 16.52 -1.90 0.91
N PRO A 106 15.45 -1.18 1.33
CA PRO A 106 14.18 -1.21 0.63
C PRO A 106 14.34 -0.78 -0.83
N GLN A 107 13.65 -1.50 -1.71
CA GLN A 107 13.61 -1.23 -3.14
C GLN A 107 12.19 -0.86 -3.54
N ARG A 108 12.06 0.15 -4.40
CA ARG A 108 10.79 0.48 -5.02
C ARG A 108 10.44 -0.59 -6.04
N VAL A 109 9.32 -1.26 -5.82
CA VAL A 109 8.79 -2.34 -6.66
C VAL A 109 7.83 -1.78 -7.72
N LEU A 110 7.02 -0.79 -7.34
CA LEU A 110 6.02 -0.20 -8.23
C LEU A 110 5.91 1.31 -7.98
N LEU A 111 5.72 2.06 -9.07
CA LEU A 111 5.35 3.46 -9.06
C LEU A 111 4.10 3.60 -9.93
N ALA A 112 3.00 4.02 -9.32
CA ALA A 112 1.77 4.39 -10.00
C ALA A 112 1.72 5.91 -10.13
N ASP A 113 1.81 6.41 -11.35
CA ASP A 113 1.49 7.80 -11.69
C ASP A 113 -0.02 7.89 -11.95
N LEU A 114 -0.75 8.45 -10.99
CA LEU A 114 -2.20 8.52 -11.00
C LEU A 114 -2.70 9.77 -11.73
N ASP A 115 -1.85 10.78 -11.89
CA ASP A 115 -2.21 12.03 -12.57
C ASP A 115 -2.01 11.93 -14.09
N ARG A 116 -1.12 11.04 -14.55
CA ARG A 116 -0.90 10.77 -15.98
C ARG A 116 -2.15 10.21 -16.65
N ASP A 117 -2.38 10.59 -17.90
CA ASP A 117 -3.43 9.96 -18.70
C ASP A 117 -3.02 8.53 -19.06
N PRO A 118 -3.94 7.55 -18.91
CA PRO A 118 -3.67 6.16 -19.22
C PRO A 118 -3.38 5.93 -20.71
#